data_AF-A0A972CIB0-F1
#
_entry.id   AF-A0A972CIB0-F1
#
_cell.length_a   1.000
_cell.length_b   1.000
_cell.length_c   1.000
_cell.angle_alpha   90.00
_cell.angle_beta   90.00
_cell.angle_gamma   90.00
#
_symmetry.space_group_name_H-M   'P 1'
#
loop_
_entity.id
_entity.type
_entity.pdbx_description
1 polymer ?
#
loop_
_entity_poly.entity_id
_entity_poly.type
_entity_poly.pdbx_seq_one_letter_code
_entity_poly.pdbx_strand_id
1 'polypeptide(L)'
;MVKFETAVLRGYETYMTDKETTISVLAEYCGQDKEYVEAIMYGLKDTYKNAMIISIDPNKNKVVDFYEIMKANGDIDADTPHKMEDHVNTSIYEDALKIMIERGSNKDIFTHLMDEFKINNF
;
A
#
# COMPACT_ATOMS: atom_id res chain seq x y z
N MET A 1 2.76 16.26 -5.73
CA MET A 1 2.36 14.84 -5.60
C MET A 1 3.43 14.01 -4.91
N VAL A 2 4.69 13.97 -5.37
CA VAL A 2 5.78 13.25 -4.68
C VAL A 2 5.89 13.57 -3.18
N LYS A 3 5.82 14.86 -2.78
CA LYS A 3 5.84 15.26 -1.36
C LYS A 3 4.73 14.62 -0.51
N PHE A 4 3.54 14.46 -1.08
CA PHE A 4 2.42 13.82 -0.37
C PHE A 4 2.69 12.32 -0.25
N GLU A 5 3.13 11.67 -1.33
CA GLU A 5 3.49 10.25 -1.31
C GLU A 5 4.62 9.95 -0.32
N THR A 6 5.60 10.86 -0.20
CA THR A 6 6.63 10.79 0.85
C THR A 6 6.03 10.83 2.26
N ALA A 7 4.95 11.60 2.47
CA ALA A 7 4.24 11.65 3.75
C ALA A 7 3.43 10.37 4.00
N VAL A 8 2.83 9.77 2.96
CA VAL A 8 2.17 8.46 3.04
C VAL A 8 3.17 7.37 3.46
N LEU A 9 4.35 7.33 2.83
CA LEU A 9 5.44 6.43 3.20
C LEU A 9 5.88 6.62 4.66
N ARG A 10 5.90 7.86 5.15
CA ARG A 10 6.18 8.15 6.57
C ARG A 10 5.08 7.63 7.49
N GLY A 11 3.81 7.73 7.08
CA GLY A 11 2.70 7.12 7.81
C GLY A 11 2.79 5.60 7.85
N TYR A 12 3.18 4.97 6.73
CA TYR A 12 3.42 3.52 6.68
C TYR A 12 4.59 3.10 7.58
N GLU A 13 5.66 3.89 7.63
CA GLU A 13 6.75 3.67 8.58
C GLU A 13 6.27 3.67 10.03
N THR A 14 5.39 4.60 10.42
CA THR A 14 4.74 4.58 11.75
C THR A 14 3.92 3.31 11.95
N TYR A 15 3.13 2.87 10.97
CA TYR A 15 2.40 1.60 11.04
C TYR A 15 3.34 0.40 11.29
N MET A 16 4.51 0.39 10.66
CA MET A 16 5.48 -0.71 10.78
C MET A 16 6.31 -0.66 12.06
N THR A 17 6.52 0.51 12.66
CA THR A 17 7.52 0.69 13.73
C THR A 17 6.92 1.15 15.06
N ASP A 18 5.70 1.69 15.05
CA ASP A 18 5.01 2.23 16.23
C ASP A 18 3.55 1.76 16.24
N LYS A 19 3.40 0.51 16.69
CA LYS A 19 2.12 -0.17 16.84
C LYS A 19 1.19 0.57 17.81
N GLU A 20 1.72 1.13 18.90
CA GLU A 20 0.92 1.80 19.92
C GLU A 20 0.25 3.05 19.37
N THR A 21 1.02 3.93 18.73
CA THR A 21 0.49 5.13 18.07
C THR A 21 -0.54 4.74 17.02
N THR A 22 -0.24 3.74 16.20
CA THR A 22 -1.14 3.31 15.13
C THR A 22 -2.47 2.80 15.66
N ILE A 23 -2.45 1.93 16.69
CA ILE A 23 -3.68 1.43 17.33
C ILE A 23 -4.46 2.58 17.96
N SER A 24 -3.78 3.49 18.67
CA SER A 24 -4.47 4.57 19.36
C SER A 24 -5.19 5.52 18.40
N VAL A 25 -4.53 5.92 17.31
CA VAL A 25 -5.12 6.80 16.29
C VAL A 25 -6.29 6.11 15.58
N LEU A 26 -6.13 4.84 15.20
CA LEU A 26 -7.18 4.11 14.50
C LEU A 26 -8.39 3.85 15.41
N ALA A 27 -8.18 3.45 16.67
CA ALA A 27 -9.26 3.23 17.64
C ALA A 27 -10.05 4.51 17.92
N GLU A 28 -9.37 5.64 18.09
CA GLU A 28 -10.02 6.94 18.26
C GLU A 28 -10.86 7.31 17.02
N TYR A 29 -10.33 7.07 15.83
CA TYR A 29 -11.01 7.42 14.57
C TYR A 29 -12.22 6.52 14.26
N CYS A 30 -12.10 5.21 14.46
CA CYS A 30 -13.15 4.25 14.09
C CYS A 30 -14.14 3.94 15.22
N GLY A 31 -13.85 4.35 16.46
CA GLY A 31 -14.68 4.12 17.64
C GLY A 31 -14.70 2.67 18.13
N GLN A 32 -13.80 1.81 17.63
CA GLN A 32 -13.60 0.45 18.13
C GLN A 32 -12.59 0.44 19.28
N ASP A 33 -12.62 -0.62 20.10
CA ASP A 33 -11.61 -0.80 21.14
C ASP A 33 -10.22 -1.12 20.56
N LYS A 34 -9.19 -0.85 21.36
CA LYS A 34 -7.79 -1.03 20.95
C LYS A 34 -7.43 -2.48 20.65
N GLU A 35 -8.03 -3.44 21.35
CA GLU A 35 -7.75 -4.87 21.17
C GLU A 35 -8.30 -5.37 19.83
N TYR A 36 -9.50 -4.94 19.45
CA TYR A 36 -10.08 -5.20 18.14
C TYR A 36 -9.20 -4.63 17.02
N VAL A 37 -8.76 -3.38 17.15
CA VAL A 37 -7.87 -2.75 16.16
C VAL A 37 -6.54 -3.51 16.08
N GLU A 38 -5.97 -3.90 17.21
CA GLU A 38 -4.76 -4.73 17.25
C GLU A 38 -4.96 -6.06 16.51
N ALA A 39 -6.06 -6.76 16.80
CA ALA A 39 -6.37 -8.04 16.19
C ALA A 39 -6.46 -7.94 14.66
N ILE A 40 -7.16 -6.93 14.15
CA ILE A 40 -7.38 -6.77 12.70
C ILE A 40 -6.10 -6.35 11.98
N MET A 41 -5.32 -5.44 12.56
CA MET A 41 -4.13 -4.85 11.91
C MET A 41 -2.86 -5.69 12.08
N TYR A 42 -2.66 -6.26 13.27
CA TYR A 42 -1.40 -6.91 13.66
C TYR A 42 -1.57 -8.35 14.16
N GLY A 43 -2.80 -8.75 14.45
CA GLY A 43 -3.11 -10.05 15.02
C GLY A 43 -2.89 -10.07 16.53
N LEU A 44 -3.44 -11.10 17.17
CA LEU A 44 -3.23 -11.40 18.57
C LEU A 44 -2.41 -12.67 18.66
N LYS A 45 -1.38 -12.61 19.51
CA LYS A 45 -0.46 -13.73 19.68
C LYS A 45 -1.24 -15.01 20.02
N ASP A 46 -0.95 -16.08 19.28
CA ASP A 46 -1.48 -17.43 19.44
C ASP A 46 -3.01 -17.59 19.27
N THR A 47 -3.74 -16.52 18.97
CA THR A 47 -5.22 -16.51 19.03
C THR A 47 -5.86 -15.94 17.77
N TYR A 48 -5.22 -14.99 17.09
CA TYR A 48 -5.80 -14.35 15.93
C TYR A 48 -4.73 -13.91 14.91
N LYS A 49 -4.85 -14.39 13.67
CA LYS A 49 -4.06 -13.86 12.55
C LYS A 49 -4.73 -12.59 12.03
N ASN A 50 -3.96 -11.53 11.80
CA ASN A 50 -4.48 -10.28 11.26
C ASN A 50 -5.26 -10.51 9.96
N ALA A 51 -6.40 -9.82 9.85
CA ALA A 51 -7.25 -9.85 8.67
C ALA A 51 -6.78 -8.87 7.59
N MET A 52 -6.16 -7.76 8.00
CA MET A 52 -5.71 -6.70 7.10
C MET A 52 -4.21 -6.77 6.88
N ILE A 53 -3.81 -6.77 5.61
CA ILE A 53 -2.42 -6.59 5.18
C ILE A 53 -2.40 -5.27 4.41
N ILE A 54 -1.66 -4.30 4.92
CA ILE A 54 -1.56 -2.97 4.29
C ILE A 54 -0.44 -3.00 3.25
N SER A 55 -0.78 -2.62 2.03
CA SER A 55 0.18 -2.29 0.97
C SER A 55 -0.15 -0.92 0.42
N ILE A 56 0.89 -0.11 0.21
CA ILE A 56 0.81 1.22 -0.41
C ILE A 56 1.42 1.23 -1.83
N ASP A 57 1.76 0.05 -2.35
CA ASP A 57 2.28 -0.12 -3.70
C ASP A 57 1.15 0.13 -4.73
N PRO A 58 1.39 0.90 -5.81
CA PRO A 58 0.42 1.09 -6.88
C PRO A 58 -0.07 -0.20 -7.56
N ASN A 59 0.71 -1.29 -7.49
CA ASN A 59 0.42 -2.62 -8.03
C ASN A 59 -0.03 -2.59 -9.50
N LYS A 60 0.67 -1.85 -10.37
CA LYS A 60 0.28 -1.64 -11.78
C LYS A 60 -0.05 -2.95 -12.51
N ASN A 61 0.74 -4.00 -12.34
CA ASN A 61 0.50 -5.29 -13.01
C ASN A 61 -0.88 -5.86 -12.65
N LYS A 62 -1.26 -5.83 -11.37
CA LYS A 62 -2.57 -6.32 -10.91
C LYS A 62 -3.72 -5.42 -11.35
N VAL A 63 -3.51 -4.10 -11.41
CA VAL A 63 -4.53 -3.16 -11.90
C VAL A 63 -4.81 -3.42 -13.38
N VAL A 64 -3.78 -3.68 -14.18
CA VAL A 64 -3.90 -4.05 -15.59
C VAL A 64 -4.61 -5.39 -15.74
N ASP A 65 -4.21 -6.41 -14.97
CA ASP A 65 -4.88 -7.72 -14.97
C ASP A 65 -6.37 -7.61 -14.64
N PHE A 66 -6.71 -6.79 -13.64
CA PHE A 66 -8.10 -6.58 -13.24
C PHE A 66 -8.91 -5.88 -14.34
N TYR A 67 -8.32 -4.91 -15.04
CA TYR A 67 -8.97 -4.25 -16.18
C TYR A 67 -9.29 -5.23 -17.32
N GLU A 68 -8.37 -6.14 -17.64
CA GLU A 68 -8.64 -7.17 -18.65
C GLU A 68 -9.70 -8.18 -18.22
N ILE A 69 -9.79 -8.50 -16.92
CA ILE A 69 -10.89 -9.31 -16.36
C ILE A 69 -12.23 -8.57 -16.53
N MET A 70 -12.29 -7.28 -16.26
CA MET A 70 -13.51 -6.48 -16.43
C MET A 70 -13.96 -6.43 -17.91
N LYS A 71 -13.02 -6.37 -18.86
CA LYS A 71 -13.34 -6.52 -20.29
C LYS A 71 -13.90 -7.90 -20.61
N ALA A 72 -13.27 -8.96 -20.09
CA ALA A 72 -13.70 -10.33 -20.31
C ALA A 72 -15.10 -10.62 -19.72
N ASN A 73 -15.44 -9.99 -18.60
CA ASN A 73 -16.75 -10.11 -17.96
C ASN A 73 -17.85 -9.26 -18.61
N GLY A 74 -17.47 -8.34 -19.52
CA GLY A 74 -18.39 -7.41 -20.17
C GLY A 74 -18.74 -6.18 -19.33
N ASP A 75 -18.03 -5.94 -18.22
CA ASP A 75 -18.16 -4.71 -17.43
C ASP A 75 -17.55 -3.50 -18.16
N ILE A 76 -16.57 -3.76 -19.03
CA ILE A 76 -15.93 -2.79 -19.92
C ILE A 76 -16.06 -3.31 -21.35
N ASP A 77 -16.29 -2.40 -22.30
CA ASP A 77 -16.30 -2.73 -23.72
C ASP A 77 -14.96 -3.35 -24.13
N ALA A 78 -14.99 -4.59 -24.61
CA ALA A 78 -13.80 -5.32 -25.03
C ALA A 78 -13.07 -4.63 -26.19
N ASP A 79 -13.78 -3.86 -27.01
CA ASP A 79 -13.26 -3.14 -28.18
C ASP A 79 -12.79 -1.71 -27.85
N THR A 80 -12.79 -1.32 -26.57
CA THR A 80 -12.28 -0.02 -26.13
C THR A 80 -10.83 0.20 -26.61
N PRO A 81 -10.49 1.40 -27.12
CA PRO A 81 -9.12 1.72 -27.50
C PRO A 81 -8.22 2.00 -26.28
N HIS A 82 -8.80 2.12 -25.08
CA HIS A 82 -8.10 2.48 -23.85
C HIS A 82 -7.39 1.27 -23.24
N LYS A 83 -6.11 1.46 -22.90
CA LYS A 83 -5.24 0.48 -22.24
C LYS A 83 -4.92 0.94 -20.82
N MET A 84 -5.09 0.07 -19.85
CA MET A 84 -4.89 0.45 -18.44
C MET A 84 -3.44 0.82 -18.13
N GLU A 85 -2.48 0.24 -18.85
CA GLU A 85 -1.05 0.50 -18.71
C GLU A 85 -0.68 1.97 -18.89
N ASP A 86 -1.44 2.69 -19.74
CA ASP A 86 -1.23 4.10 -20.06
C ASP A 86 -1.80 5.04 -18.97
N HIS A 87 -2.58 4.49 -18.04
CA HIS A 87 -3.32 5.23 -17.03
C HIS A 87 -2.85 4.95 -15.59
N VAL A 88 -1.90 4.04 -15.39
CA VAL A 88 -1.25 3.82 -14.09
C VAL A 88 0.14 4.45 -14.08
N ASN A 89 0.25 5.62 -13.42
CA ASN A 89 1.53 6.29 -13.21
C ASN A 89 2.15 5.88 -11.87
N THR A 90 3.24 5.11 -11.95
CA THR A 90 3.97 4.58 -10.80
C THR A 90 5.19 5.42 -10.40
N SER A 91 5.58 6.40 -11.23
CA SER A 91 6.82 7.17 -11.03
C SER A 91 6.80 8.00 -9.76
N ILE A 92 5.62 8.49 -9.36
CA ILE A 92 5.44 9.32 -8.16
C ILE A 92 5.82 8.53 -6.89
N TYR A 93 5.40 7.26 -6.83
CA TYR A 93 5.72 6.36 -5.71
C TYR A 93 7.20 5.97 -5.73
N GLU A 94 7.75 5.66 -6.91
CA GLU A 94 9.17 5.36 -7.06
C GLU A 94 10.08 6.51 -6.58
N ASP A 95 9.78 7.74 -7.01
CA ASP A 95 10.52 8.94 -6.60
C ASP A 95 10.41 9.18 -5.10
N ALA A 96 9.24 8.94 -4.51
CA ALA A 96 9.04 9.07 -3.07
C ALA A 96 9.84 8.01 -2.28
N LEU A 97 9.89 6.76 -2.75
CA LEU A 97 10.73 5.72 -2.16
C LEU A 97 12.22 6.07 -2.23
N LYS A 98 12.70 6.55 -3.38
CA LYS A 98 14.10 7.01 -3.54
C LYS A 98 14.44 8.07 -2.50
N ILE A 99 13.58 9.07 -2.33
CA ILE A 99 13.75 10.13 -1.30
C ILE A 99 13.82 9.52 0.11
N MET A 100 12.94 8.58 0.45
CA MET A 100 12.93 7.97 1.79
C MET A 100 14.18 7.11 2.04
N ILE A 101 14.65 6.38 1.04
CA ILE A 101 15.90 5.60 1.08
C ILE A 101 17.11 6.52 1.26
N GLU A 102 17.17 7.64 0.54
CA GLU A 102 18.25 8.63 0.64
C GLU A 102 18.32 9.30 2.01
N ARG A 103 17.17 9.54 2.66
CA ARG A 103 17.10 10.08 4.03
C ARG A 103 17.66 9.14 5.09
N GLY A 104 17.73 7.84 4.81
CA GLY A 104 18.44 6.84 5.62
C GLY A 104 17.72 6.31 6.88
N SER A 105 16.76 7.03 7.47
CA SER A 105 15.95 6.49 8.57
C SER A 105 15.08 5.33 8.09
N ASN A 106 15.11 4.19 8.81
CA ASN A 106 14.33 2.99 8.49
C ASN A 106 14.49 2.53 7.02
N LYS A 107 15.69 2.72 6.47
CA LYS A 107 16.05 2.43 5.08
C LYS A 107 15.69 1.01 4.64
N ASP A 108 15.79 0.03 5.54
CA ASP A 108 15.48 -1.37 5.21
C ASP A 108 14.00 -1.55 4.83
N ILE A 109 13.08 -0.86 5.50
CA ILE A 109 11.65 -0.87 5.15
C ILE A 109 11.46 -0.35 3.72
N PHE A 110 12.04 0.80 3.40
CA PHE A 110 11.85 1.43 2.09
C PHE A 110 12.59 0.70 0.97
N THR A 111 13.72 0.06 1.28
CA THR A 111 14.45 -0.78 0.31
C THR A 111 13.62 -2.02 -0.03
N HIS A 112 13.01 -2.65 0.97
CA HIS A 112 12.08 -3.76 0.74
C HIS A 112 10.87 -3.34 -0.11
N LEU A 113 10.24 -2.21 0.20
CA LEU A 113 9.14 -1.66 -0.62
C LEU A 113 9.57 -1.35 -2.06
N MET A 114 10.82 -0.92 -2.28
CA MET A 114 11.36 -0.70 -3.63
C MET A 114 11.57 -2.02 -4.39
N ASP A 115 11.91 -3.10 -3.71
CA ASP A 115 12.04 -4.42 -4.35
C ASP A 115 10.66 -4.98 -4.74
N GLU A 116 9.66 -4.87 -3.85
CA GLU A 116 8.27 -5.20 -4.17
C GLU A 116 7.74 -4.35 -5.33
N PHE A 117 8.01 -3.04 -5.30
CA PHE A 117 7.62 -2.11 -6.35
C PHE A 117 8.10 -2.56 -7.73
N LYS A 118 9.36 -2.97 -7.85
CA LYS A 118 9.93 -3.43 -9.12
C LYS A 118 9.24 -4.69 -9.65
N ILE A 119 8.81 -5.59 -8.77
CA ILE A 119 8.11 -6.83 -9.13
C ILE A 119 6.66 -6.54 -9.56
N ASN A 120 6.00 -5.61 -8.89
CA ASN A 120 4.56 -5.39 -9.05
C ASN A 120 4.19 -4.38 -10.15
N ASN A 121 5.17 -3.65 -10.71
CA ASN A 121 4.90 -2.50 -11.57
C ASN A 121 5.61 -2.50 -12.93
N PHE A 122 6.46 -3.48 -13.21
CA PHE A 122 7.16 -3.69 -14.48
C PHE A 122 7.15 -5.18 -14.86
#